data_AF-B5IPA5-F1
#
_entry.id   AF-B5IPA5-F1
#
_cell.length_a   1.000
_cell.length_b   1.000
_cell.length_c   1.000
_cell.angle_alpha   90.00
_cell.angle_beta   90.00
_cell.angle_gamma   90.00
#
_symmetry.space_group_name_H-M   'P 1'
#
loop_
_entity.id
_entity.type
_entity.pdbx_description
1 polymer ?
#
loop_
_entity_poly.entity_id
_entity_poly.type
_entity_poly.pdbx_seq_one_letter_code
_entity_poly.pdbx_strand_id
1 'polypeptide(L)'
;MRPIPLPPPRLRRWGAPALLALALAAGSAHADGEPAHPPSIQVEQLVKGTRSWDGTPLPPLGPGQPEVTVLRITIPAGTSLPPHVHPMINAGVLLEGRLQVNSATGDTITLEAGDGLIELVNTPHRGRSLGPGPARIVVVYVGLEGQPLSVPAAAEGHQSARGPSR
;
A
#
# COMPACT_ATOMS: atom_id res chain seq x y z
N MET A 1 -22.49 -22.32 -22.82
CA MET A 1 -23.24 -22.48 -21.55
C MET A 1 -24.28 -21.38 -21.47
N ARG A 2 -25.57 -21.71 -21.29
CA ARG A 2 -26.66 -20.71 -21.21
C ARG A 2 -26.95 -20.41 -19.74
N PRO A 3 -27.08 -19.14 -19.32
CA PRO A 3 -27.40 -18.80 -17.93
C PRO A 3 -28.87 -19.09 -17.61
N ILE A 4 -29.14 -19.57 -16.39
CA ILE A 4 -30.49 -19.79 -15.85
C ILE A 4 -31.04 -18.45 -15.35
N PRO A 5 -32.25 -18.01 -15.79
CA PRO A 5 -32.85 -16.78 -15.28
C PRO A 5 -33.54 -17.02 -13.92
N LEU A 6 -33.29 -16.13 -12.95
CA LEU A 6 -34.03 -16.09 -11.68
C LEU A 6 -35.31 -15.25 -11.82
N PRO A 7 -36.39 -15.59 -11.10
CA PRO A 7 -37.67 -14.89 -11.16
C PRO A 7 -37.63 -13.48 -10.49
N PRO A 8 -38.49 -12.54 -10.91
CA PRO A 8 -38.60 -11.20 -10.32
C PRO A 8 -39.24 -11.19 -8.92
N PRO A 9 -39.06 -10.10 -8.15
CA PRO A 9 -39.34 -10.08 -6.71
C PRO A 9 -40.83 -9.98 -6.40
N ARG A 10 -41.26 -10.59 -5.30
CA ARG A 10 -42.60 -10.37 -4.74
C ARG A 10 -42.54 -9.36 -3.61
N LEU A 11 -42.94 -8.11 -3.89
CA LEU A 11 -43.37 -7.19 -2.84
C LEU A 11 -44.74 -7.65 -2.32
N ARG A 12 -44.84 -7.84 -1.01
CA ARG A 12 -46.14 -7.88 -0.34
C ARG A 12 -46.08 -6.93 0.85
N ARG A 13 -46.48 -5.68 0.59
CA ARG A 13 -47.06 -4.79 1.61
C ARG A 13 -48.33 -5.46 2.13
N TRP A 14 -48.75 -5.19 3.37
CA TRP A 14 -50.13 -5.00 3.84
C TRP A 14 -50.11 -4.58 5.33
N GLY A 15 -50.73 -3.44 5.63
CA GLY A 15 -51.51 -3.13 6.85
C GLY A 15 -50.82 -3.07 8.22
N ALA A 16 -50.60 -1.85 8.71
CA ALA A 16 -50.68 -1.51 10.15
C ALA A 16 -52.19 -1.35 10.55
N PRO A 17 -52.61 -1.19 11.84
CA PRO A 17 -51.81 -0.80 13.02
C PRO A 17 -52.22 -1.44 14.38
N ALA A 18 -51.52 -0.96 15.41
CA ALA A 18 -51.91 -0.82 16.82
C ALA A 18 -51.83 -2.06 17.72
N LEU A 19 -50.84 -2.06 18.61
CA LEU A 19 -51.04 -2.39 20.02
C LEU A 19 -50.04 -1.61 20.89
N LEU A 20 -50.61 -0.94 21.87
CA LEU A 20 -50.06 -0.17 22.97
C LEU A 20 -49.27 -1.08 23.93
N ALA A 21 -48.02 -0.76 24.27
CA ALA A 21 -47.48 -0.95 25.62
C ALA A 21 -46.03 -0.45 25.77
N LEU A 22 -45.83 0.26 26.88
CA LEU A 22 -44.61 0.41 27.68
C LEU A 22 -43.44 1.21 27.08
N ALA A 23 -43.35 2.46 27.52
CA ALA A 23 -42.14 3.25 27.47
C ALA A 23 -41.03 2.55 28.28
N LEU A 24 -40.13 1.83 27.59
CA LEU A 24 -38.79 1.61 28.10
C LEU A 24 -38.00 2.90 27.91
N ALA A 25 -37.50 3.46 29.01
CA ALA A 25 -36.43 4.44 28.96
C ALA A 25 -35.19 3.74 28.37
N ALA A 26 -35.01 3.84 27.05
CA ALA A 26 -33.75 3.51 26.41
C ALA A 26 -32.75 4.58 26.86
N GLY A 27 -31.89 4.21 27.81
CA GLY A 27 -30.69 4.98 28.09
C GLY A 27 -29.94 5.14 26.77
N SER A 28 -29.65 6.38 26.39
CA SER A 28 -28.72 6.67 25.32
C SER A 28 -27.36 6.12 25.74
N ALA A 29 -27.08 4.87 25.36
CA ALA A 29 -25.72 4.40 25.30
C ALA A 29 -25.05 5.24 24.21
N HIS A 30 -24.36 6.30 24.64
CA HIS A 30 -23.27 6.82 23.86
C HIS A 30 -22.28 5.66 23.73
N ALA A 31 -22.35 4.98 22.58
CA ALA A 31 -21.22 4.24 22.10
C ALA A 31 -20.15 5.29 21.89
N ASP A 32 -19.28 5.44 22.89
CA ASP A 32 -17.98 6.07 22.71
C ASP A 32 -17.27 5.21 21.68
N GLY A 33 -17.48 5.56 20.41
CA GLY A 33 -16.75 4.98 19.30
C GLY A 33 -15.29 5.21 19.61
N GLU A 34 -14.55 4.13 19.84
CA GLU A 34 -13.11 4.16 19.97
C GLU A 34 -12.56 5.08 18.88
N PRO A 35 -11.71 6.08 19.22
CA PRO A 35 -11.21 7.01 18.23
C PRO A 35 -10.60 6.19 17.10
N ALA A 36 -11.15 6.36 15.89
CA ALA A 36 -10.65 5.66 14.72
C ALA A 36 -9.14 5.87 14.65
N HIS A 37 -8.37 4.78 14.73
CA HIS A 37 -6.93 4.85 14.62
C HIS A 37 -6.58 5.60 13.33
N PRO A 38 -5.62 6.54 13.37
CA PRO A 38 -5.22 7.24 12.17
C PRO A 38 -4.83 6.20 11.12
N PRO A 39 -5.22 6.37 9.85
CA PRO A 39 -4.95 5.39 8.82
C PRO A 39 -3.43 5.17 8.74
N SER A 40 -3.00 3.92 8.87
CA SER A 40 -1.60 3.50 8.80
C SER A 40 -1.25 2.97 7.41
N ILE A 41 0.04 2.94 7.09
CA ILE A 41 0.52 2.28 5.87
C ILE A 41 0.24 0.79 6.00
N GLN A 42 -0.43 0.21 5.00
CA GLN A 42 -0.72 -1.22 4.96
C GLN A 42 0.18 -1.89 3.92
N VAL A 43 0.78 -3.01 4.30
CA VAL A 43 1.62 -3.84 3.44
C VAL A 43 1.04 -5.24 3.41
N GLU A 44 0.55 -5.65 2.25
CA GLU A 44 0.01 -6.99 2.00
C GLU A 44 0.99 -7.77 1.11
N GLN A 45 1.49 -8.91 1.59
CA GLN A 45 2.32 -9.80 0.77
C GLN A 45 1.41 -10.69 -0.10
N LEU A 46 1.39 -10.43 -1.40
CA LEU A 46 0.58 -11.19 -2.35
C LEU A 46 1.21 -12.55 -2.69
N VAL A 47 2.53 -12.57 -2.89
CA VAL A 47 3.30 -13.81 -3.08
C VAL A 47 4.75 -13.59 -2.69
N LYS A 48 5.40 -14.65 -2.23
CA LYS A 48 6.84 -14.72 -1.97
C LYS A 48 7.32 -16.13 -2.29
N GLY A 49 8.40 -16.28 -3.05
CA GLY A 49 8.95 -17.61 -3.29
C GLY A 49 10.15 -17.68 -4.24
N THR A 50 10.74 -18.86 -4.26
CA THR A 50 11.93 -19.25 -5.03
C THR A 50 11.60 -20.16 -6.21
N ARG A 51 10.31 -20.38 -6.48
CA ARG A 51 9.79 -21.29 -7.51
C ARG A 51 8.70 -20.61 -8.33
N SER A 52 8.64 -20.95 -9.61
CA SER A 52 7.52 -20.68 -10.50
C SER A 52 6.24 -21.37 -10.00
N TRP A 53 5.08 -20.92 -10.50
CA TRP A 53 3.76 -21.41 -10.09
C TRP A 53 3.54 -22.91 -10.35
N ASP A 54 4.27 -23.49 -11.29
CA ASP A 54 4.29 -24.94 -11.61
C ASP A 54 5.23 -25.74 -10.70
N GLY A 55 5.89 -25.07 -9.76
CA GLY A 55 6.88 -25.65 -8.87
C GLY A 55 8.28 -25.76 -9.48
N THR A 56 8.55 -25.24 -10.68
CA THR A 56 9.92 -25.20 -11.22
C THR A 56 10.77 -24.18 -10.46
N PRO A 57 12.00 -24.49 -9.99
CA PRO A 57 12.87 -23.50 -9.36
C PRO A 57 13.14 -22.30 -10.27
N LEU A 58 13.19 -21.10 -9.70
CA LEU A 58 13.56 -19.90 -10.46
C LEU A 58 15.01 -19.98 -10.96
N PRO A 59 15.32 -19.45 -12.16
CA PRO A 59 16.68 -19.44 -12.69
C PRO A 59 17.60 -18.61 -11.82
N PRO A 60 18.85 -19.05 -11.52
CA PRO A 60 19.76 -18.36 -10.61
C PRO A 60 19.98 -16.88 -10.94
N LEU A 61 20.04 -16.05 -9.90
CA LEU A 61 20.46 -14.65 -10.01
C LEU A 61 21.94 -14.56 -9.64
N GLY A 62 22.80 -14.63 -10.65
CA GLY A 62 24.25 -14.80 -10.44
C GLY A 62 24.54 -16.12 -9.70
N PRO A 63 25.36 -16.12 -8.65
CA PRO A 63 25.67 -17.34 -7.89
C PRO A 63 24.60 -17.73 -6.85
N GLY A 64 23.55 -16.92 -6.66
CA GLY A 64 22.59 -17.09 -5.56
C GLY A 64 21.20 -17.55 -6.00
N GLN A 65 20.47 -18.15 -5.05
CA GLN A 65 19.06 -18.51 -5.20
C GLN A 65 18.22 -17.23 -5.23
N PRO A 66 17.48 -16.94 -6.32
CA PRO A 66 16.56 -15.82 -6.35
C PRO A 66 15.32 -16.08 -5.49
N GLU A 67 14.76 -14.98 -5.00
CA GLU A 67 13.45 -14.92 -4.37
C GLU A 67 12.68 -13.72 -4.96
N VAL A 68 11.46 -14.00 -5.42
CA VAL A 68 10.53 -12.97 -5.91
C VAL A 68 9.51 -12.71 -4.82
N THR A 69 9.33 -11.44 -4.47
CA THR A 69 8.26 -11.01 -3.57
C THR A 69 7.39 -9.97 -4.26
N VAL A 70 6.07 -10.15 -4.21
CA VAL A 70 5.09 -9.17 -4.71
C VAL A 70 4.30 -8.64 -3.52
N LEU A 71 4.35 -7.33 -3.33
CA LEU A 71 3.62 -6.63 -2.28
C LEU A 71 2.55 -5.73 -2.88
N ARG A 72 1.43 -5.59 -2.18
CA ARG A 72 0.50 -4.48 -2.35
C ARG A 72 0.66 -3.55 -1.16
N ILE A 73 0.99 -2.30 -1.44
CA ILE A 73 1.19 -1.26 -0.42
C ILE A 73 0.09 -0.22 -0.57
N THR A 74 -0.61 0.07 0.52
CA THR A 74 -1.61 1.14 0.59
C THR A 74 -1.09 2.25 1.50
N ILE A 75 -0.92 3.43 0.93
CA ILE A 75 -0.38 4.62 1.60
C ILE A 75 -1.52 5.61 1.78
N PRO A 76 -1.92 5.93 3.03
CA PRO A 76 -3.01 6.88 3.28
C PRO A 76 -2.75 8.25 2.64
N ALA A 77 -3.82 8.99 2.37
CA ALA A 77 -3.74 10.32 1.75
C ALA A 77 -2.83 11.26 2.56
N GLY A 78 -1.89 11.91 1.87
CA GLY A 78 -0.97 12.88 2.49
C GLY A 78 0.20 12.25 3.27
N THR A 79 0.22 10.94 3.48
CA THR A 79 1.26 10.23 4.23
C THR A 79 2.55 10.12 3.42
N SER A 80 3.68 10.44 4.06
CA SER A 80 5.02 10.17 3.56
C SER A 80 5.60 8.94 4.26
N LEU A 81 6.23 8.05 3.49
CA LEU A 81 7.04 6.98 4.05
C LEU A 81 8.33 7.57 4.64
N PRO A 82 8.91 6.93 5.69
CA PRO A 82 10.28 7.19 6.09
C PRO A 82 11.26 6.92 4.93
N PRO A 83 12.40 7.64 4.87
CA PRO A 83 13.45 7.34 3.90
C PRO A 83 13.97 5.91 4.03
N HIS A 84 14.22 5.26 2.90
CA HIS A 84 14.72 3.90 2.85
C HIS A 84 15.47 3.61 1.55
N VAL A 85 16.12 2.44 1.49
CA VAL A 85 16.81 1.91 0.30
C VAL A 85 16.36 0.48 0.00
N HIS A 86 16.46 0.10 -1.28
CA HIS A 86 16.28 -1.27 -1.74
C HIS A 86 17.63 -1.85 -2.21
N PRO A 87 18.11 -2.97 -1.63
CA PRO A 87 19.39 -3.56 -2.02
C PRO A 87 19.30 -4.46 -3.28
N MET A 88 18.16 -4.44 -3.96
CA MET A 88 17.88 -5.20 -5.17
C MET A 88 17.01 -4.41 -6.14
N ILE A 89 16.91 -4.89 -7.39
CA ILE A 89 16.00 -4.36 -8.38
C ILE A 89 14.55 -4.57 -7.94
N ASN A 90 13.72 -3.56 -8.19
CA ASN A 90 12.28 -3.67 -7.99
C ASN A 90 11.55 -2.73 -8.96
N ALA A 91 10.31 -3.09 -9.26
CA ALA A 91 9.44 -2.32 -10.14
C ALA A 91 8.01 -2.36 -9.60
N GLY A 92 7.25 -1.30 -9.87
CA GLY A 92 5.87 -1.22 -9.42
C GLY A 92 4.92 -0.64 -10.45
N VAL A 93 3.63 -0.82 -10.19
CA VAL A 93 2.54 -0.16 -10.91
C VAL A 93 1.60 0.45 -9.89
N LEU A 94 1.34 1.75 -10.03
CA LEU A 94 0.37 2.45 -9.20
C LEU A 94 -1.04 2.10 -9.68
N LEU A 95 -1.85 1.52 -8.79
CA LEU A 95 -3.22 1.08 -9.09
C LEU A 95 -4.27 2.15 -8.78
N GLU A 96 -4.02 2.98 -7.77
CA GLU A 96 -4.95 4.02 -7.30
C GLU A 96 -4.17 5.22 -6.77
N GLY A 97 -4.75 6.42 -6.93
CA GLY A 97 -4.26 7.65 -6.31
C GLY A 97 -3.11 8.29 -7.08
N ARG A 98 -2.33 9.10 -6.36
CA ARG A 98 -1.17 9.84 -6.87
C ARG A 98 -0.01 9.70 -5.90
N LEU A 99 1.14 9.27 -6.39
CA LEU A 99 2.32 9.01 -5.58
C LEU A 99 3.48 9.86 -6.09
N GLN A 100 4.08 10.67 -5.21
CA GLN A 100 5.35 11.32 -5.49
C GLN A 100 6.47 10.49 -4.88
N VAL A 101 7.55 10.28 -5.63
CA VAL A 101 8.78 9.66 -5.12
C VAL A 101 9.90 10.69 -5.23
N ASN A 102 10.62 10.90 -4.13
CA ASN A 102 11.77 11.79 -4.08
C ASN A 102 13.02 11.00 -3.69
N SER A 103 14.10 11.13 -4.46
CA SER A 103 15.42 10.63 -4.05
C SER A 103 16.10 11.61 -3.08
N ALA A 104 17.11 11.14 -2.37
CA ALA A 104 17.99 12.01 -1.59
C ALA A 104 18.88 12.92 -2.46
N THR A 105 19.06 12.60 -3.75
CA THR A 105 19.80 13.44 -4.72
C THR A 105 18.98 14.60 -5.25
N GLY A 106 17.69 14.70 -4.91
CA GLY A 106 16.78 15.77 -5.32
C GLY A 106 15.91 15.43 -6.53
N ASP A 107 16.10 14.26 -7.14
CA ASP A 107 15.28 13.80 -8.25
C ASP A 107 13.86 13.48 -7.75
N THR A 108 12.87 13.79 -8.57
CA THR A 108 11.46 13.58 -8.22
C THR A 108 10.66 13.09 -9.42
N ILE A 109 9.85 12.07 -9.20
CA ILE A 109 8.81 11.64 -10.14
C ILE A 109 7.45 11.72 -9.46
N THR A 110 6.39 11.88 -10.25
CA THR A 110 5.00 11.76 -9.78
C THR A 110 4.31 10.74 -10.67
N LEU A 111 3.63 9.79 -10.04
CA LEU A 111 2.89 8.71 -10.66
C LEU A 111 1.39 8.93 -10.46
N GLU A 112 0.62 8.59 -11.49
CA GLU A 112 -0.83 8.46 -11.47
C GLU A 112 -1.25 7.01 -11.64
N ALA A 113 -2.53 6.71 -11.39
CA ALA A 113 -3.03 5.35 -11.53
C ALA A 113 -2.85 4.83 -12.97
N GLY A 114 -2.22 3.66 -13.10
CA GLY A 114 -1.81 3.05 -14.36
C GLY A 114 -0.32 3.20 -14.65
N ASP A 115 0.38 4.16 -14.02
CA ASP A 115 1.80 4.37 -14.26
C ASP A 115 2.66 3.27 -13.63
N GLY A 116 3.72 2.90 -14.35
CA GLY A 116 4.78 2.04 -13.86
C GLY A 116 6.00 2.82 -13.40
N LEU A 117 6.80 2.23 -12.51
CA LEU A 117 8.16 2.68 -12.20
C LEU A 117 9.13 1.50 -12.10
N ILE A 118 10.37 1.77 -12.46
CA ILE A 118 11.52 0.97 -12.02
C ILE A 118 12.19 1.81 -10.93
N GLU A 119 12.23 1.31 -9.71
CA GLU A 119 12.67 2.08 -8.55
C GLU A 119 14.19 2.08 -8.40
N LEU A 120 14.68 3.00 -7.57
CA LEU A 120 16.10 3.15 -7.28
C LEU A 120 16.67 1.96 -6.50
N VAL A 121 17.90 1.58 -6.85
CA VAL A 121 18.68 0.56 -6.16
C VAL A 121 19.78 1.24 -5.34
N ASN A 122 19.89 0.89 -4.05
CA ASN A 122 20.87 1.44 -3.11
C ASN A 122 20.91 2.99 -3.02
N THR A 123 19.86 3.68 -3.43
CA THR A 123 19.74 5.14 -3.31
C THR A 123 18.59 5.48 -2.37
N PRO A 124 18.84 6.27 -1.30
CA PRO A 124 17.79 6.66 -0.37
C PRO A 124 16.69 7.43 -1.09
N HIS A 125 15.44 7.05 -0.84
CA HIS A 125 14.26 7.72 -1.37
C HIS A 125 13.08 7.60 -0.41
N ARG A 126 12.01 8.32 -0.69
CA ARG A 126 10.72 8.19 0.01
C ARG A 126 9.57 8.39 -0.96
N GLY A 127 8.49 7.64 -0.74
CA GLY A 127 7.20 7.84 -1.38
C GLY A 127 6.27 8.69 -0.52
N ARG A 128 5.48 9.56 -1.16
CA ARG A 128 4.41 10.33 -0.52
C ARG A 128 3.12 10.25 -1.33
N SER A 129 2.06 9.77 -0.69
CA SER A 129 0.72 9.88 -1.26
C SER A 129 0.27 11.34 -1.27
N LEU A 130 -0.12 11.86 -2.43
CA LEU A 130 -0.51 13.26 -2.57
C LEU A 130 -1.98 13.54 -2.20
N GLY A 131 -2.79 12.49 -2.00
CA GLY A 131 -4.24 12.62 -1.78
C GLY A 131 -5.04 12.94 -3.06
N PRO A 132 -6.37 13.12 -2.95
CA PRO A 132 -7.17 13.12 -1.71
C PRO A 132 -7.49 11.71 -1.17
N GLY A 133 -7.33 10.66 -1.98
CA GLY A 133 -7.46 9.26 -1.57
C GLY A 133 -6.11 8.60 -1.26
N PRO A 134 -6.10 7.31 -0.85
CA PRO A 134 -4.86 6.57 -0.68
C PRO A 134 -4.14 6.38 -2.03
N ALA A 135 -2.82 6.26 -1.97
CA ALA A 135 -2.04 5.70 -3.08
C ALA A 135 -1.92 4.19 -2.88
N ARG A 136 -2.31 3.38 -3.87
CA ARG A 136 -2.15 1.92 -3.81
C ARG A 136 -1.23 1.46 -4.91
N ILE A 137 -0.12 0.83 -4.55
CA ILE A 137 0.89 0.35 -5.49
C ILE A 137 1.09 -1.15 -5.32
N VAL A 138 1.30 -1.86 -6.43
CA VAL A 138 1.87 -3.21 -6.40
C VAL A 138 3.33 -3.14 -6.80
N VAL A 139 4.20 -3.73 -6.00
CA VAL A 139 5.66 -3.73 -6.22
C VAL A 139 6.17 -5.16 -6.27
N VAL A 140 6.99 -5.45 -7.27
CA VAL A 140 7.71 -6.71 -7.45
C VAL A 140 9.17 -6.48 -7.10
N TYR A 141 9.68 -7.26 -6.16
CA TYR A 141 11.08 -7.32 -5.77
C TYR A 141 11.71 -8.59 -6.31
N VAL A 142 12.89 -8.47 -6.90
CA VAL A 142 13.69 -9.61 -7.37
C VAL A 142 15.06 -9.51 -6.74
N GLY A 143 15.32 -10.33 -5.72
CA GLY A 143 16.56 -10.32 -4.96
C GLY A 143 17.04 -11.74 -4.66
N LEU A 144 18.07 -11.84 -3.81
CA LEU A 144 18.50 -13.12 -3.26
C LEU A 144 17.57 -13.56 -2.12
N GLU A 145 17.42 -14.86 -1.95
CA GLU A 145 16.64 -15.43 -0.84
C GLU A 145 17.10 -14.87 0.51
N GLY A 146 16.12 -14.37 1.29
CA GLY A 146 16.38 -13.78 2.62
C GLY A 146 16.94 -12.35 2.61
N GLN A 147 17.18 -11.76 1.44
CA GLN A 147 17.62 -10.36 1.34
C GLN A 147 16.50 -9.41 1.81
N PRO A 148 16.78 -8.40 2.66
CA PRO A 148 15.75 -7.47 3.12
C PRO A 148 15.23 -6.61 1.96
N LEU A 149 13.90 -6.55 1.80
CA LEU A 149 13.27 -5.80 0.70
C LEU A 149 13.49 -4.30 0.82
N SER A 150 13.51 -3.75 2.04
CA SER A 150 13.69 -2.34 2.32
C SER A 150 14.49 -2.17 3.61
N VAL A 151 15.46 -1.26 3.58
CA VAL A 151 16.30 -0.93 4.73
C VAL A 151 16.11 0.55 5.06
N PRO A 152 15.81 0.92 6.33
CA PRO A 152 15.70 2.32 6.73
C PRO A 152 16.95 3.12 6.38
N ALA A 153 16.77 4.35 5.90
CA ALA A 153 17.84 5.29 5.63
C ALA A 153 17.70 6.52 6.53
N ALA A 154 18.83 7.18 6.83
CA ALA A 154 18.79 8.47 7.50
C ALA A 154 18.06 9.49 6.61
N ALA A 155 17.14 10.26 7.19
CA ALA A 155 16.71 11.50 6.55
C ALA A 155 17.90 12.45 6.54
N GLU A 156 18.27 13.01 5.40
CA GLU A 156 19.30 14.05 5.42
C GLU A 156 18.81 15.22 6.28
N GLY A 157 19.59 15.54 7.32
CA GLY A 157 19.59 16.88 7.88
C GLY A 157 20.11 17.82 6.80
N HIS A 158 19.39 18.92 6.55
CA HIS A 158 19.95 20.05 5.82
C HIS A 158 21.28 20.43 6.48
N GLN A 159 22.40 20.01 5.89
CA GLN A 159 23.69 20.58 6.21
C GLN A 159 23.68 21.97 5.57
N SER A 160 23.14 22.95 6.32
CA SER A 160 23.39 24.36 6.03
C SER A 160 24.90 24.52 5.96
N ALA A 161 25.40 24.86 4.78
CA ALA A 161 26.80 25.18 4.55
C ALA A 161 27.26 26.17 5.62
N ARG A 162 28.03 25.69 6.62
CA ARG A 162 28.85 26.56 7.44
C ARG A 162 30.03 26.94 6.56
N GLY A 163 29.92 28.10 5.91
CA GLY A 163 31.08 28.75 5.32
C GLY A 163 32.14 29.00 6.39
N PRO A 164 33.44 28.97 6.04
CA PRO A 164 34.50 29.16 7.01
C PRO A 164 34.43 30.58 7.57
N SER A 165 34.29 30.70 8.89
CA SER A 165 34.52 31.96 9.58
C SER A 165 36.01 32.30 9.50
N ARG A 166 36.29 33.55 9.11
CA ARG A 166 37.61 34.19 9.12
C ARG A 166 38.26 34.17 10.49
#